data_AF-A0A2K6N5S2-F1
#
_entry.id   AF-A0A2K6N5S2-F1
#
_cell.length_a   1.000
_cell.length_b   1.000
_cell.length_c   1.000
_cell.angle_alpha   90.00
_cell.angle_beta   90.00
_cell.angle_gamma   90.00
#
_symmetry.space_group_name_H-M   'P 1'
#
loop_
_entity.id
_entity.type
_entity.pdbx_description
1 polymer ?
#
loop_
_entity_poly.entity_id
_entity_poly.type
_entity_poly.pdbx_seq_one_letter_code
_entity_poly.pdbx_strand_id
1 'polypeptide(L)'
;MALRDADTQKQVKHMMKAEEIDAKAEEEFDIEKGRLVLKIMEYYEKKEKQIEQQKEIQMSNLMNQARLKILRARDDLITDLLNEAKQRLSKVVKDTPRYQVLLDGLVLQGLYQLLEHQMIVRCGKQDFPLVKAVVQKAIPMYKIATKNNVDVQIDQESYLPEDIAGGVEIYNGDHKIKVSNTPESRHSTVCWTFIQSTYSLLENLASALQSIAT
;
A
#
# COMPACT_ATOMS: atom_id res chain seq x y z
N MET A 1 70.11 -63.46 50.81
CA MET A 1 69.35 -63.61 49.54
C MET A 1 67.99 -62.91 49.64
N ALA A 2 67.18 -63.20 50.67
CA ALA A 2 65.85 -62.58 50.89
C ALA A 2 65.80 -61.04 50.95
N LEU A 3 66.85 -60.35 51.41
CA LEU A 3 66.89 -58.87 51.46
C LEU A 3 67.01 -58.22 50.07
N ARG A 4 67.78 -58.81 49.14
CA ARG A 4 67.91 -58.31 47.76
C ARG A 4 66.63 -58.54 46.95
N ASP A 5 65.93 -59.64 47.20
CA ASP A 5 64.67 -59.97 46.53
C ASP A 5 63.53 -59.04 46.99
N ALA A 6 63.54 -58.58 48.24
CA ALA A 6 62.55 -57.62 48.73
C ALA A 6 62.72 -56.22 48.10
N ASP A 7 63.96 -55.79 47.85
CA ASP A 7 64.25 -54.48 47.25
C ASP A 7 64.01 -54.46 45.73
N THR A 8 64.30 -55.55 45.01
CA THR A 8 63.93 -55.68 43.59
C THR A 8 62.41 -55.75 43.42
N GLN A 9 61.70 -56.45 44.31
CA GLN A 9 60.23 -56.50 44.28
C GLN A 9 59.58 -55.15 44.61
N LYS A 10 60.23 -54.33 45.46
CA LYS A 10 59.82 -52.93 45.68
C LYS A 10 60.07 -52.08 44.44
N GLN A 11 61.23 -52.17 43.81
CA GLN A 11 61.53 -51.42 42.57
C GLN A 11 60.56 -51.76 41.44
N VAL A 12 60.25 -53.04 41.22
CA VAL A 12 59.25 -53.46 40.23
C VAL A 12 57.87 -52.90 40.56
N LYS A 13 57.45 -52.91 41.83
CA LYS A 13 56.19 -52.27 42.24
C LYS A 13 56.17 -50.76 42.03
N HIS A 14 57.28 -50.06 42.25
CA HIS A 14 57.38 -48.63 41.97
C HIS A 14 57.34 -48.33 40.47
N MET A 15 58.00 -49.17 39.66
CA MET A 15 58.00 -49.04 38.20
C MET A 15 56.61 -49.30 37.61
N MET A 16 55.91 -50.35 38.04
CA MET A 16 54.53 -50.61 37.61
C MET A 16 53.56 -49.50 38.03
N LYS A 17 53.77 -48.89 39.21
CA LYS A 17 52.98 -47.74 39.65
C LYS A 17 53.25 -46.49 38.82
N ALA A 18 54.48 -46.29 38.35
CA ALA A 18 54.81 -45.19 37.46
C ALA A 18 54.14 -45.35 36.10
N GLU A 19 54.21 -46.55 35.50
CA GLU A 19 53.52 -46.85 34.24
C GLU A 19 51.99 -46.70 34.35
N GLU A 20 51.39 -47.12 35.47
CA GLU A 20 49.94 -46.94 35.70
C GLU A 20 49.55 -45.45 35.83
N ILE A 21 50.42 -44.63 36.43
CA ILE A 21 50.21 -43.18 36.52
C ILE A 21 50.34 -42.54 35.14
N ASP A 22 51.36 -42.91 34.37
CA ASP A 22 51.59 -42.37 33.04
C ASP A 22 50.45 -42.74 32.07
N ALA A 23 49.98 -43.99 32.11
CA ALA A 23 48.82 -44.43 31.32
C ALA A 23 47.54 -43.67 31.70
N LYS A 24 47.30 -43.45 33.00
CA LYS A 24 46.15 -42.63 33.45
C LYS A 24 46.27 -41.17 33.05
N ALA A 25 47.47 -40.59 33.12
CA ALA A 25 47.71 -39.22 32.70
C ALA A 25 47.48 -39.03 31.20
N GLU A 26 47.85 -40.01 30.38
CA GLU A 26 47.61 -39.99 28.93
C GLU A 26 46.12 -40.15 28.60
N GLU A 27 45.40 -41.07 29.27
CA GLU A 27 43.94 -41.20 29.13
C GLU A 27 43.20 -39.91 29.52
N GLU A 28 43.57 -39.29 30.65
CA GLU A 28 42.98 -38.03 31.09
C GLU A 28 43.27 -36.88 30.10
N PHE A 29 44.49 -36.82 29.56
CA PHE A 29 44.86 -35.83 28.55
C PHE A 29 44.02 -35.98 27.27
N ASP A 30 43.85 -37.20 26.77
CA ASP A 30 43.06 -37.45 25.56
C ASP A 30 41.57 -37.17 25.76
N ILE A 31 41.02 -37.49 26.94
CA ILE A 31 39.63 -37.14 27.29
C ILE A 31 39.45 -35.63 27.30
N GLU A 32 40.37 -34.89 27.92
CA GLU A 32 40.26 -33.44 28.06
C GLU A 32 40.49 -32.71 26.72
N LYS A 33 41.44 -33.18 25.92
CA LYS A 33 41.64 -32.76 24.53
C LYS A 33 40.38 -33.01 23.69
N GLY A 34 39.78 -34.19 23.79
CA GLY A 34 38.54 -34.53 23.10
C GLY A 34 37.39 -33.60 23.47
N ARG A 35 37.21 -33.32 24.77
CA ARG A 35 36.22 -32.34 25.26
C ARG A 35 36.44 -30.95 24.69
N LEU A 36 37.69 -30.50 24.64
CA LEU A 36 38.02 -29.18 24.10
C LEU A 36 37.71 -29.09 22.60
N VAL A 37 38.07 -30.11 21.82
CA VAL A 37 37.78 -30.17 20.38
C VAL A 37 36.27 -30.17 20.13
N LEU A 38 35.49 -30.98 20.86
CA LEU A 38 34.03 -31.01 20.73
C LEU A 38 33.41 -29.64 21.03
N LYS A 39 33.86 -28.97 22.10
CA LYS A 39 33.38 -27.64 22.47
C LYS A 39 33.67 -26.59 21.39
N ILE A 40 34.83 -26.69 20.73
CA ILE A 40 35.18 -25.82 19.61
C ILE A 40 34.28 -26.10 18.40
N MET A 41 34.07 -27.37 18.06
CA MET A 41 33.19 -27.75 16.94
C MET A 41 31.76 -27.24 17.15
N GLU A 42 31.16 -27.47 18.32
CA GLU A 42 29.82 -26.97 18.64
C GLU A 42 29.71 -25.44 18.57
N TYR A 43 30.76 -24.73 18.99
CA TYR A 43 30.81 -23.28 18.92
C TYR A 43 30.78 -22.77 17.48
N TYR A 44 31.58 -23.37 16.59
CA TYR A 44 31.62 -22.99 15.19
C TYR A 44 30.35 -23.40 14.43
N GLU A 45 29.79 -24.57 14.73
CA GLU A 45 28.51 -25.01 14.14
C GLU A 45 27.37 -24.04 14.50
N LYS A 46 27.30 -23.58 15.76
CA LYS A 46 26.32 -22.56 16.18
C LYS A 46 26.53 -21.23 15.46
N LYS A 47 27.79 -20.79 15.31
CA LYS A 47 28.10 -19.56 14.57
C LYS A 47 27.74 -19.67 13.09
N GLU A 48 28.01 -20.81 12.46
CA GLU A 48 27.67 -21.05 11.07
C GLU A 48 26.15 -20.96 10.85
N LYS A 49 25.36 -21.66 11.68
CA LYS A 49 23.89 -21.58 11.64
C LYS A 49 23.36 -20.15 11.86
N GLN A 50 23.96 -19.39 12.77
CA GLN A 50 23.60 -17.98 12.98
C GLN A 50 23.89 -17.12 11.75
N ILE A 51 25.04 -17.32 11.09
CA ILE A 51 25.41 -16.58 9.88
C ILE A 51 24.46 -16.94 8.73
N GLU A 52 24.12 -18.21 8.56
CA GLU A 52 23.15 -18.68 7.56
C GLU A 52 21.80 -17.99 7.72
N GLN A 53 21.24 -18.03 8.94
CA GLN A 53 19.97 -17.36 9.27
C GLN A 53 20.04 -15.85 9.04
N GLN A 54 21.15 -15.20 9.43
CA GLN A 54 21.32 -13.78 9.18
C GLN A 54 21.36 -13.45 7.68
N LYS A 55 21.99 -14.29 6.85
CA LYS A 55 21.99 -14.13 5.39
C LYS A 55 20.59 -14.27 4.82
N GLU A 56 19.80 -15.25 5.27
CA GLU A 56 18.42 -15.42 4.82
C GLU A 56 17.56 -14.20 5.17
N ILE A 57 17.67 -13.69 6.40
CA ILE A 57 16.97 -12.48 6.85
C ILE A 57 17.40 -11.28 6.01
N GLN A 58 18.69 -11.09 5.77
CA GLN A 58 19.22 -10.01 4.95
C GLN A 58 18.71 -10.08 3.51
N MET A 59 18.73 -11.26 2.90
CA MET A 59 18.22 -11.48 1.54
C MET A 59 16.72 -11.18 1.46
N SER A 60 15.93 -11.70 2.40
CA SER A 60 14.49 -11.44 2.48
C SER A 60 14.19 -9.94 2.62
N ASN A 61 14.93 -9.25 3.50
CA ASN A 61 14.82 -7.80 3.68
C ASN A 61 15.17 -7.03 2.40
N LEU A 62 16.23 -7.42 1.69
CA LEU A 62 16.64 -6.78 0.44
C LEU A 62 15.57 -6.95 -0.64
N MET A 63 15.02 -8.16 -0.79
CA MET A 63 13.94 -8.45 -1.74
C MET A 63 12.67 -7.66 -1.42
N ASN A 64 12.30 -7.57 -0.14
CA ASN A 64 11.15 -6.76 0.28
C ASN A 64 11.39 -5.26 0.03
N GLN A 65 12.60 -4.75 0.30
CA GLN A 65 12.95 -3.37 -0.03
C GLN A 65 12.87 -3.10 -1.54
N ALA A 66 13.33 -4.02 -2.38
CA ALA A 66 13.19 -3.90 -3.83
C ALA A 66 11.73 -3.87 -4.26
N ARG A 67 10.89 -4.76 -3.70
CA ARG A 67 9.45 -4.78 -3.94
C ARG A 67 8.78 -3.45 -3.54
N LEU A 68 9.09 -2.93 -2.36
CA LEU A 68 8.55 -1.64 -1.88
C LEU A 68 8.98 -0.47 -2.76
N LYS A 69 10.22 -0.46 -3.26
CA LYS A 69 10.69 0.56 -4.21
C LYS A 69 9.87 0.54 -5.50
N ILE A 70 9.58 -0.64 -6.03
CA ILE A 70 8.73 -0.78 -7.24
C ILE A 70 7.31 -0.28 -6.96
N LEU A 71 6.71 -0.65 -5.82
CA LEU A 71 5.38 -0.21 -5.45
C LEU A 71 5.29 1.32 -5.31
N ARG A 72 6.26 1.93 -4.62
CA ARG A 72 6.34 3.39 -4.50
C ARG A 72 6.47 4.08 -5.85
N ALA A 73 7.38 3.61 -6.71
CA ALA A 73 7.53 4.19 -8.04
C ALA A 73 6.24 4.11 -8.88
N ARG A 74 5.45 3.03 -8.72
CA ARG A 74 4.14 2.91 -9.36
C ARG A 74 3.13 3.91 -8.79
N ASP A 75 3.05 4.05 -7.48
CA ASP A 75 2.15 5.00 -6.82
C ASP A 75 2.50 6.45 -7.18
N ASP A 76 3.80 6.78 -7.27
CA ASP A 76 4.30 8.09 -7.67
C ASP A 76 3.86 8.41 -9.12
N LEU A 77 4.04 7.48 -10.06
CA LEU A 77 3.60 7.64 -11.44
C LEU A 77 2.09 7.83 -11.57
N ILE A 78 1.29 7.09 -10.79
CA ILE A 78 -0.16 7.27 -10.75
C ILE A 78 -0.50 8.66 -10.21
N THR A 79 0.14 9.07 -9.11
CA THR A 79 -0.09 10.37 -8.48
C THR A 79 0.24 11.53 -9.44
N ASP A 80 1.36 11.44 -10.15
CA ASP A 80 1.75 12.43 -11.15
C ASP A 80 0.76 12.51 -12.31
N LEU A 81 0.29 11.37 -12.83
CA LEU A 81 -0.71 11.32 -13.89
C LEU A 81 -2.05 11.95 -13.44
N LEU A 82 -2.47 11.70 -12.20
CA LEU A 82 -3.68 12.29 -11.64
C LEU A 82 -3.54 13.80 -11.44
N ASN A 83 -2.39 14.26 -10.97
CA ASN A 83 -2.10 15.68 -10.84
C ASN A 83 -2.08 16.38 -12.21
N GLU A 84 -1.50 15.76 -13.24
CA GLU A 84 -1.54 16.30 -14.59
C GLU A 84 -2.97 16.37 -15.14
N ALA A 85 -3.78 15.33 -14.92
CA ALA A 85 -5.18 15.32 -15.31
C ALA A 85 -6.00 16.41 -14.61
N LYS A 86 -5.78 16.65 -13.30
CA LYS A 86 -6.36 17.79 -12.58
C LYS A 86 -5.95 19.12 -13.20
N GLN A 87 -4.67 19.33 -13.50
CA GLN A 87 -4.20 20.55 -14.16
C GLN A 87 -4.85 20.76 -15.53
N ARG A 88 -5.02 19.70 -16.31
CA ARG A 88 -5.74 19.75 -17.61
C ARG A 88 -7.21 20.13 -17.41
N LEU A 89 -7.86 19.60 -16.37
CA LEU A 89 -9.24 19.92 -16.03
C LEU A 89 -9.40 21.40 -15.67
N SER A 90 -8.48 21.95 -14.87
CA SER A 90 -8.47 23.40 -14.56
C SER A 90 -8.31 24.27 -15.80
N LYS A 91 -7.65 23.80 -16.87
CA LYS A 91 -7.58 24.53 -18.16
C LYS A 91 -8.94 24.53 -18.88
N VAL A 92 -9.73 23.46 -18.77
CA VAL A 92 -11.07 23.38 -19.36
C VAL A 92 -12.05 24.32 -18.65
N VAL A 93 -11.97 24.41 -17.31
CA VAL A 93 -12.79 25.35 -16.54
C VAL A 93 -12.56 26.80 -16.97
N LYS A 94 -11.30 27.17 -17.24
CA LYS A 94 -10.96 28.53 -17.72
C LYS A 94 -11.56 28.85 -19.11
N ASP A 95 -11.88 27.83 -19.91
CA ASP A 95 -12.49 27.98 -21.22
C ASP A 95 -14.02 28.09 -21.10
N THR A 96 -14.50 29.32 -20.91
CA THR A 96 -15.92 29.66 -20.65
C THR A 96 -16.93 28.93 -21.56
N PRO A 97 -16.82 28.92 -22.91
CA PRO A 97 -17.79 28.24 -23.77
C PRO A 97 -17.79 26.72 -23.58
N ARG A 98 -16.62 26.10 -23.41
CA ARG A 98 -16.51 24.65 -23.17
C ARG A 98 -17.03 24.28 -21.78
N TYR A 99 -16.71 25.10 -20.79
CA TYR A 99 -17.15 24.91 -19.43
C TYR A 99 -18.66 25.09 -19.27
N GLN A 100 -19.28 26.02 -20.01
CA GLN A 100 -20.74 26.17 -20.01
C GLN A 100 -21.46 24.92 -20.53
N VAL A 101 -20.99 24.32 -21.63
CA VAL A 101 -21.55 23.07 -22.16
C VAL A 101 -21.36 21.91 -21.16
N LEU A 102 -20.22 21.87 -20.47
CA LEU A 102 -19.98 20.88 -19.43
C LEU A 102 -20.97 21.07 -18.26
N LEU A 103 -21.15 22.30 -17.77
CA LEU A 103 -22.09 22.62 -16.70
C LEU A 103 -23.54 22.28 -17.08
N ASP A 104 -23.95 22.52 -18.33
CA ASP A 104 -25.28 22.11 -18.84
C ASP A 104 -25.52 20.61 -18.60
N GLY A 105 -24.54 19.76 -18.91
CA GLY A 105 -24.61 18.32 -18.65
C GLY A 105 -24.52 17.95 -17.17
N LEU A 106 -23.65 18.63 -16.41
CA LEU A 106 -23.43 18.33 -14.99
C LEU A 106 -24.67 18.64 -14.14
N VAL A 107 -25.31 19.79 -14.36
CA VAL A 107 -26.53 20.16 -13.66
C VAL A 107 -27.63 19.16 -14.00
N LEU A 108 -27.87 18.91 -15.29
CA LEU A 108 -28.93 18.00 -15.72
C LEU A 108 -28.75 16.58 -15.18
N GLN A 109 -27.53 16.03 -15.21
CA GLN A 109 -27.22 14.72 -14.64
C GLN A 109 -27.51 14.68 -13.13
N GLY A 110 -27.14 15.72 -12.39
CA GLY A 110 -27.42 15.81 -10.96
C GLY A 110 -28.91 15.85 -10.65
N LEU A 111 -29.70 16.58 -11.46
CA LEU A 111 -31.16 16.61 -11.33
C LEU A 111 -31.78 15.22 -11.57
N TYR A 112 -31.32 14.50 -12.60
CA TYR A 112 -31.78 13.13 -12.88
C TYR A 112 -31.37 12.11 -11.82
N GLN A 113 -30.35 12.39 -11.02
CA GLN A 113 -29.91 11.48 -9.96
C GLN A 113 -30.69 11.67 -8.66
N LEU A 114 -31.16 12.90 -8.38
CA LEU A 114 -32.00 13.20 -7.21
C LEU A 114 -33.46 12.82 -7.42
N LEU A 115 -34.05 13.15 -8.57
CA LEU A 115 -35.47 12.91 -8.90
C LEU A 115 -36.47 13.49 -7.88
N GLU A 116 -36.13 14.60 -7.24
CA GLU A 116 -36.95 15.27 -6.21
C GLU A 116 -37.79 16.41 -6.78
N HIS A 117 -38.80 16.88 -6.03
CA HIS A 117 -39.62 18.01 -6.45
C HIS A 117 -38.95 19.37 -6.20
N GLN A 118 -38.21 19.50 -5.10
CA GLN A 118 -37.48 20.71 -4.73
C GLN A 118 -35.98 20.41 -4.66
N MET A 119 -35.18 21.17 -5.41
CA MET A 119 -33.74 21.00 -5.48
C MET A 119 -33.01 22.33 -5.32
N ILE A 120 -31.89 22.30 -4.61
CA ILE A 120 -31.08 23.47 -4.31
C ILE A 120 -29.69 23.25 -4.91
N VAL A 121 -29.30 24.12 -5.85
CA VAL A 121 -28.00 24.07 -6.54
C VAL A 121 -27.02 25.01 -5.84
N ARG A 122 -25.90 24.46 -5.40
CA ARG A 122 -24.76 25.19 -4.85
C ARG A 122 -23.63 25.22 -5.88
N CYS A 123 -23.08 26.40 -6.10
CA CYS A 123 -22.01 26.63 -7.07
C CYS A 123 -20.93 27.56 -6.49
N GLY A 124 -19.82 27.73 -7.22
CA GLY A 124 -18.81 28.74 -6.89
C GLY A 124 -19.34 30.15 -7.18
N LYS A 125 -18.88 31.15 -6.41
CA LYS A 125 -19.31 32.56 -6.60
C LYS A 125 -19.06 33.08 -8.02
N GLN A 126 -17.97 32.65 -8.64
CA GLN A 126 -17.57 33.04 -10.00
C GLN A 126 -18.49 32.44 -11.07
N ASP A 127 -19.06 31.26 -10.80
CA ASP A 127 -19.87 30.49 -11.75
C ASP A 127 -21.36 30.81 -11.65
N PHE A 128 -21.78 31.58 -10.65
CA PHE A 128 -23.18 31.94 -10.42
C PHE A 128 -23.94 32.42 -11.67
N PRO A 129 -23.43 33.37 -12.50
CA PRO A 129 -24.16 33.81 -13.69
C PRO A 129 -24.28 32.70 -14.75
N LEU A 130 -23.27 31.84 -14.89
CA LEU A 130 -23.28 30.71 -15.81
C LEU A 130 -24.29 29.65 -15.36
N VAL A 131 -24.25 29.28 -14.07
CA VAL A 131 -25.15 28.29 -13.48
C VAL A 131 -26.60 28.76 -13.55
N LYS A 132 -26.87 30.06 -13.35
CA LYS A 132 -28.23 30.60 -13.53
C LYS A 132 -28.76 30.39 -14.96
N ALA A 133 -27.94 30.62 -15.97
CA ALA A 133 -28.34 30.38 -17.36
C ALA A 133 -28.53 28.89 -17.66
N VAL A 134 -27.66 28.03 -17.10
CA VAL A 134 -27.71 26.57 -17.24
C VAL A 134 -28.97 25.99 -16.60
N VAL A 135 -29.30 26.39 -15.37
CA VAL A 135 -30.49 25.90 -14.64
C VAL A 135 -31.77 26.21 -15.41
N GLN A 136 -31.87 27.42 -15.97
CA GLN A 136 -33.03 27.81 -16.80
C GLN A 136 -33.20 26.92 -18.04
N LYS A 137 -32.11 26.44 -18.63
CA LYS A 137 -32.15 25.47 -19.73
C LYS A 137 -32.44 24.03 -19.26
N ALA A 138 -31.98 23.66 -18.06
CA ALA A 138 -32.11 22.31 -17.53
C ALA A 138 -33.55 21.98 -17.09
N ILE A 139 -34.30 22.94 -16.54
CA ILE A 139 -35.70 22.76 -16.08
C ILE A 139 -36.62 22.18 -17.18
N PRO A 140 -36.72 22.76 -18.40
CA PRO A 140 -37.58 22.21 -19.44
C PRO A 140 -37.14 20.82 -19.90
N MET A 141 -35.82 20.58 -20.00
CA MET A 141 -35.29 19.25 -20.36
C MET A 141 -35.67 18.18 -19.33
N TYR A 142 -35.51 18.50 -18.04
CA TYR A 142 -35.86 17.60 -16.95
C TYR A 142 -37.36 17.29 -16.96
N LYS A 143 -38.22 18.30 -17.16
CA LYS A 143 -39.68 18.14 -17.22
C LYS A 143 -40.13 17.25 -18.38
N ILE A 144 -39.48 17.34 -19.55
CA ILE A 144 -39.78 16.49 -20.71
C ILE A 144 -39.43 15.03 -20.41
N ALA A 145 -38.28 14.78 -19.79
CA ALA A 145 -37.79 13.42 -19.54
C ALA A 145 -38.52 12.72 -18.38
N THR A 146 -38.76 13.43 -17.27
CA THR A 146 -39.34 12.83 -16.05
C THR A 146 -40.86 13.01 -15.94
N LYS A 147 -41.46 13.91 -16.74
CA LYS A 147 -42.87 14.34 -16.67
C LYS A 147 -43.27 14.96 -15.32
N ASN A 148 -42.32 15.25 -14.45
CA ASN A 148 -42.54 15.87 -13.15
C ASN A 148 -42.16 17.36 -13.21
N ASN A 149 -42.91 18.18 -12.47
CA ASN A 149 -42.51 19.57 -12.24
C ASN A 149 -41.39 19.59 -11.19
N VAL A 150 -40.48 20.55 -11.34
CA VAL A 150 -39.32 20.69 -10.47
C VAL A 150 -39.11 22.16 -10.14
N ASP A 151 -38.90 22.46 -8.86
CA ASP A 151 -38.46 23.77 -8.39
C ASP A 151 -36.97 23.71 -8.10
N VAL A 152 -36.17 24.41 -8.90
CA VAL A 152 -34.71 24.44 -8.76
C VAL A 152 -34.31 25.85 -8.33
N GLN A 153 -33.82 25.94 -7.11
CA GLN A 153 -33.34 27.18 -6.51
C GLN A 153 -31.81 27.17 -6.45
N ILE A 154 -31.18 28.34 -6.54
CA ILE A 154 -29.72 28.46 -6.43
C ILE A 154 -29.41 29.05 -5.05
N ASP A 155 -28.55 28.38 -4.30
CA ASP A 155 -28.10 28.81 -2.98
C ASP A 155 -27.26 30.10 -3.11
N GLN A 156 -27.64 31.14 -2.37
CA GLN A 156 -26.96 32.45 -2.34
C GLN A 156 -26.23 32.69 -1.01
N GLU A 157 -26.44 31.83 -0.02
CA GLU A 157 -25.85 31.98 1.32
C GLU A 157 -24.60 31.11 1.45
N SER A 158 -24.64 29.89 0.91
CA SER A 158 -23.53 28.96 0.95
C SER A 158 -23.01 28.67 -0.46
N TYR A 159 -21.75 29.02 -0.72
CA TYR A 159 -21.05 28.76 -1.98
C TYR A 159 -20.03 27.63 -1.83
N LEU A 160 -19.60 27.07 -2.96
CA LEU A 160 -18.47 26.16 -2.97
C LEU A 160 -17.17 26.89 -2.55
N PRO A 161 -16.24 26.20 -1.85
CA PRO A 161 -14.91 26.72 -1.57
C PRO A 161 -14.18 27.15 -2.84
N GLU A 162 -13.35 28.20 -2.74
CA GLU A 162 -12.56 28.72 -3.88
C GLU A 162 -11.44 27.77 -4.34
N ASP A 163 -11.13 26.74 -3.54
CA ASP A 163 -10.14 25.70 -3.87
C ASP A 163 -10.67 24.69 -4.91
N ILE A 164 -11.99 24.63 -5.10
CA ILE A 164 -12.62 23.75 -6.09
C ILE A 164 -12.54 24.44 -7.45
N ALA A 165 -12.02 23.76 -8.48
CA ALA A 165 -11.87 24.35 -9.80
C ALA A 165 -13.23 24.66 -10.44
N GLY A 166 -14.30 23.94 -10.08
CA GLY A 166 -15.66 24.31 -10.46
C GLY A 166 -16.72 23.24 -10.22
N GLY A 167 -17.79 23.31 -10.99
CA GLY A 167 -18.92 22.40 -10.95
C GLY A 167 -20.02 22.81 -9.99
N VAL A 168 -20.89 21.83 -9.68
CA VAL A 168 -22.12 22.05 -8.93
C VAL A 168 -22.35 20.92 -7.93
N GLU A 169 -22.89 21.30 -6.78
CA GLU A 169 -23.48 20.38 -5.82
C GLU A 169 -24.98 20.61 -5.77
N ILE A 170 -25.77 19.55 -5.81
CA ILE A 170 -27.22 19.64 -5.77
C ILE A 170 -27.72 18.96 -4.50
N TYR A 171 -28.55 19.67 -3.76
CA TYR A 171 -29.18 19.23 -2.53
C TYR A 171 -30.68 19.05 -2.74
N ASN A 172 -31.29 18.15 -1.97
CA ASN A 172 -32.74 18.11 -1.83
C ASN A 172 -33.22 19.31 -0.98
N GLY A 173 -34.51 19.67 -1.02
CA GLY A 173 -35.11 20.73 -0.20
C GLY A 173 -34.88 20.56 1.31
N ASP A 174 -34.78 19.32 1.79
CA ASP A 174 -34.47 18.98 3.19
C ASP A 174 -32.96 19.04 3.53
N HIS A 175 -32.08 19.34 2.56
CA HIS A 175 -30.61 19.28 2.67
C HIS A 175 -30.00 17.94 3.12
N LYS A 176 -30.79 16.86 3.24
CA LYS A 176 -30.32 15.53 3.67
C LYS A 176 -29.54 14.77 2.59
N ILE A 177 -30.01 14.87 1.35
CA ILE A 177 -29.40 14.17 0.21
C ILE A 177 -28.60 15.19 -0.59
N LYS A 178 -27.34 14.86 -0.88
CA LYS A 178 -26.43 15.67 -1.69
C LYS A 178 -25.86 14.85 -2.85
N VAL A 179 -25.83 15.46 -4.02
CA VAL A 179 -25.14 14.94 -5.20
C VAL A 179 -24.03 15.92 -5.55
N SER A 180 -22.78 15.51 -5.32
CA SER A 180 -21.60 16.33 -5.64
C SER A 180 -21.11 15.98 -7.04
N ASN A 181 -21.40 16.84 -8.01
CA ASN A 181 -21.03 16.65 -9.42
C ASN A 181 -19.96 17.67 -9.83
N THR A 182 -18.93 17.82 -8.98
CA THR A 182 -17.76 18.64 -9.29
C THR A 182 -16.81 17.87 -10.23
N PRO A 183 -16.02 18.56 -11.06
CA PRO A 183 -15.03 17.91 -11.91
C PRO A 183 -14.04 17.06 -11.10
N GLU A 184 -13.69 17.49 -9.89
CA GLU A 184 -12.83 16.80 -8.94
C GLU A 184 -13.47 15.52 -8.38
N SER A 185 -14.75 15.55 -8.01
CA SER A 185 -15.44 14.36 -7.51
C SER A 185 -15.49 13.30 -8.61
N ARG A 186 -15.83 13.71 -9.83
CA ARG A 186 -15.84 12.83 -11.01
C ARG A 186 -14.47 12.30 -11.35
N HIS A 187 -13.45 13.15 -11.35
CA HIS A 187 -12.07 12.75 -11.60
C HIS A 187 -11.64 11.69 -10.59
N SER A 188 -11.96 11.89 -9.31
CA SER A 188 -11.66 10.95 -8.22
C SER A 188 -12.41 9.63 -8.40
N THR A 189 -13.69 9.64 -8.77
CA THR A 189 -14.48 8.42 -9.03
C THR A 189 -13.92 7.63 -10.22
N VAL A 190 -13.62 8.31 -11.34
CA VAL A 190 -13.06 7.66 -12.53
C VAL A 190 -11.67 7.10 -12.24
N CYS A 191 -10.84 7.88 -11.54
CA CYS A 191 -9.53 7.45 -11.08
C CYS A 191 -9.63 6.18 -10.23
N TRP A 192 -10.51 6.15 -9.25
CA TRP A 192 -10.67 5.00 -8.37
C TRP A 192 -11.07 3.74 -9.16
N THR A 193 -12.05 3.84 -10.05
CA THR A 193 -12.48 2.73 -10.91
C THR A 193 -11.37 2.28 -11.86
N PHE A 194 -10.62 3.21 -12.44
CA PHE A 194 -9.48 2.91 -13.30
C PHE A 194 -8.39 2.15 -12.54
N ILE A 195 -8.02 2.63 -11.35
CA ILE A 195 -7.06 2.00 -10.47
C ILE A 195 -7.51 0.57 -10.13
N GLN A 196 -8.75 0.38 -9.68
CA GLN A 196 -9.31 -0.95 -9.40
C GLN A 196 -9.23 -1.90 -10.60
N SER A 197 -9.58 -1.41 -11.80
CA SER A 197 -9.49 -2.19 -13.03
C SER A 197 -8.04 -2.58 -13.36
N THR A 198 -7.09 -1.65 -13.22
CA THR A 198 -5.67 -1.95 -13.48
C THR A 198 -5.08 -2.94 -12.48
N TYR A 199 -5.43 -2.85 -11.19
CA TYR A 199 -4.99 -3.83 -10.19
C TYR A 199 -5.55 -5.22 -10.48
N SER A 200 -6.84 -5.33 -10.80
CA SER A 200 -7.45 -6.62 -11.17
C SER A 200 -6.78 -7.25 -12.40
N LEU A 201 -6.49 -6.47 -13.44
CA LEU A 201 -5.77 -6.95 -14.62
C LEU A 201 -4.34 -7.42 -14.29
N LEU A 202 -3.63 -6.70 -13.43
CA LEU A 202 -2.28 -7.06 -13.00
C LEU A 202 -2.26 -8.32 -12.12
N GLU A 203 -3.22 -8.51 -11.24
CA GLU A 203 -3.35 -9.74 -10.43
C GLU A 203 -3.66 -10.97 -11.30
N ASN A 204 -4.52 -10.80 -12.31
CA ASN A 204 -4.83 -11.84 -13.28
C ASN A 204 -3.60 -12.22 -14.12
N LEU A 205 -2.81 -11.23 -14.56
CA LEU A 205 -1.54 -11.46 -15.28
C LEU A 205 -0.47 -12.13 -14.41
N ALA A 206 -0.34 -11.72 -13.15
CA ALA A 206 0.60 -12.34 -12.22
C ALA A 206 0.23 -13.81 -11.96
N SER A 207 -1.05 -14.11 -11.74
CA SER A 207 -1.55 -15.47 -11.57
C SER A 207 -1.34 -16.33 -12.82
N ALA A 208 -1.54 -15.77 -14.01
CA ALA A 208 -1.29 -16.45 -15.28
C ALA A 208 0.19 -16.77 -15.49
N LEU A 209 1.10 -15.84 -15.19
CA LEU A 209 2.55 -16.07 -15.27
C LEU A 209 3.02 -17.15 -14.28
N GLN A 210 2.42 -17.18 -13.08
CA GLN A 210 2.75 -18.17 -12.07
C GLN A 210 2.28 -19.58 -12.47
N SER A 211 1.13 -19.68 -13.15
CA SER A 211 0.64 -20.94 -13.74
C SER A 211 1.43 -21.42 -14.96
N ILE A 212 2.16 -20.54 -15.66
CA ILE A 212 3.04 -20.91 -16.78
C ILE A 212 4.43 -21.32 -16.28
N ALA A 213 4.83 -20.84 -15.10
CA ALA A 213 6.14 -21.13 -14.49
C ALA A 213 6.16 -22.42 -13.66
N THR A 214 5.01 -23.02 -13.35
CA THR A 214 4.84 -24.36 -12.75
C THR A 214 4.50 -25.40 -13.80
#